data_AF-T1BRV0-F1
#
_entry.id   AF-T1BRV0-F1
#
_cell.length_a   1.000
_cell.length_b   1.000
_cell.length_c   1.000
_cell.angle_alpha   90.00
_cell.angle_beta   90.00
_cell.angle_gamma   90.00
#
_symmetry.space_group_name_H-M   'P 1'
#
loop_
_entity.id
_entity.type
_entity.pdbx_description
1 polymer ?
#
loop_
_entity_poly.entity_id
_entity_poly.type
_entity_poly.pdbx_seq_one_letter_code
_entity_poly.pdbx_strand_id
1 'polypeptide(L)'
;MVNSGTDLSEKFTVEAGLKAIESSGIRTKDLGAIYMGNSLAGMISGQENIGALMSDYAGIADEDVPTLRVEASTASGAAAVLQAYLSIRSGEYDLVMVGGVEKMTELYGTKMIDISSSILDREWEAFFGGTPAAMAALSARKYM
;
A
#
# COMPACT_ATOMS: atom_id res chain seq x y z
N MET A 1 -1.98 -15.08 21.09
CA MET A 1 -0.69 -14.39 20.96
C MET A 1 -0.68 -13.76 19.58
N VAL A 2 -1.11 -12.50 19.45
CA VAL A 2 -1.09 -11.79 18.16
C VAL A 2 0.36 -11.40 17.92
N ASN A 3 0.90 -11.77 16.77
CA ASN A 3 2.29 -11.59 16.41
C ASN A 3 2.59 -10.08 16.31
N SER A 4 3.62 -9.57 16.99
CA SER A 4 3.93 -8.13 17.12
C SER A 4 4.39 -7.43 15.82
N GLY A 5 4.29 -8.11 14.67
CA GLY A 5 4.63 -7.56 13.36
C GLY A 5 3.53 -6.63 12.82
N THR A 6 2.29 -7.10 12.77
CA THR A 6 1.19 -6.39 12.07
C THR A 6 0.91 -4.99 12.64
N ASP A 7 1.02 -4.85 13.97
CA ASP A 7 0.69 -3.66 14.79
C ASP A 7 1.24 -2.33 14.26
N LEU A 8 2.47 -2.31 13.76
CA LEU A 8 3.11 -1.06 13.34
C LEU A 8 2.62 -0.52 11.99
N SER A 9 2.30 -1.41 11.03
CA SER A 9 1.79 -0.98 9.72
C SER A 9 0.37 -0.43 9.83
N GLU A 10 -0.41 -1.06 10.70
CA GLU A 10 -1.75 -0.65 11.08
C GLU A 10 -1.69 0.70 11.79
N LYS A 11 -0.80 0.84 12.78
CA LYS A 11 -0.58 2.10 13.50
C LYS A 11 -0.23 3.28 12.59
N PHE A 12 0.67 3.09 11.62
CA PHE A 12 1.02 4.17 10.69
C PHE A 12 -0.15 4.58 9.81
N THR A 13 -0.95 3.61 9.38
CA THR A 13 -2.13 3.87 8.56
C THR A 13 -3.19 4.62 9.34
N VAL A 14 -3.51 4.15 10.56
CA VAL A 14 -4.47 4.81 11.45
C VAL A 14 -4.00 6.23 11.79
N GLU A 15 -2.73 6.41 12.16
CA GLU A 15 -2.19 7.74 12.48
C GLU A 15 -2.27 8.70 11.29
N ALA A 16 -1.87 8.25 10.10
CA ALA A 16 -1.92 9.07 8.88
C ALA A 16 -3.37 9.40 8.48
N GLY A 17 -4.28 8.41 8.56
CA GLY A 17 -5.70 8.56 8.26
C GLY A 17 -6.39 9.54 9.21
N LEU A 18 -6.17 9.41 10.53
CA LEU A 18 -6.73 10.31 11.52
C LEU A 18 -6.26 11.76 11.30
N LYS A 19 -4.96 11.97 11.07
CA LYS A 19 -4.42 13.31 10.75
C LYS A 19 -5.03 13.90 9.48
N ALA A 20 -5.29 13.07 8.46
CA ALA A 20 -5.94 13.51 7.22
C ALA A 20 -7.41 13.91 7.45
N ILE A 21 -8.16 13.14 8.24
CA ILE A 21 -9.53 13.45 8.63
C ILE A 21 -9.58 14.74 9.46
N GLU A 22 -8.75 14.85 10.50
CA GLU A 22 -8.69 16.03 11.38
C GLU A 22 -8.35 17.30 10.60
N SER A 23 -7.38 17.23 9.68
CA SER A 23 -6.96 18.39 8.88
C SER A 23 -7.96 18.80 7.81
N SER A 24 -8.81 17.88 7.33
CA SER A 24 -9.83 18.16 6.32
C SER A 24 -11.18 18.59 6.92
N GLY A 25 -11.43 18.30 8.20
CA GLY A 25 -12.69 18.63 8.87
C GLY A 25 -13.89 17.81 8.37
N ILE A 26 -13.65 16.75 7.61
CA ILE A 26 -14.68 15.82 7.14
C ILE A 26 -14.95 14.76 8.22
N ARG A 27 -16.08 14.06 8.11
CA ARG A 27 -16.34 12.87 8.92
C ARG A 27 -16.05 11.63 8.06
N THR A 28 -15.58 10.57 8.69
CA THR A 28 -15.27 9.28 8.05
C THR A 28 -16.50 8.71 7.32
N LYS A 29 -17.69 8.83 7.91
CA LYS A 29 -18.97 8.43 7.29
C LYS A 29 -19.37 9.20 6.02
N ASP A 30 -18.71 10.31 5.72
CA ASP A 30 -18.97 11.08 4.50
C ASP A 30 -18.15 10.54 3.32
N LEU A 31 -17.22 9.60 3.55
CA LEU A 31 -16.42 8.94 2.51
C LEU A 31 -17.27 7.92 1.74
N GLY A 32 -17.20 7.96 0.41
CA GLY A 32 -17.79 6.94 -0.46
C GLY A 32 -16.90 5.71 -0.65
N ALA A 33 -15.57 5.88 -0.55
CA ALA A 33 -14.60 4.79 -0.64
C ALA A 33 -13.22 5.19 -0.09
N ILE A 34 -12.38 4.19 0.17
CA ILE A 34 -10.97 4.34 0.55
C ILE A 34 -10.09 3.51 -0.41
N TYR A 35 -9.08 4.14 -0.99
CA TYR A 35 -8.08 3.47 -1.83
C TYR A 35 -6.73 3.41 -1.12
N MET A 36 -6.25 2.20 -0.86
CA MET A 36 -5.02 1.95 -0.10
C MET A 36 -3.94 1.32 -0.99
N GLY A 37 -2.86 2.06 -1.23
CA GLY A 37 -1.68 1.55 -1.93
C GLY A 37 -0.82 0.66 -1.02
N ASN A 38 -0.61 -0.61 -1.41
CA ASN A 38 0.33 -1.51 -0.74
C ASN A 38 0.78 -2.64 -1.69
N SER A 39 2.09 -2.91 -1.73
CA SER A 39 2.67 -3.92 -2.62
C SER A 39 3.12 -5.19 -1.87
N LEU A 40 3.85 -5.04 -0.77
CA LEU A 40 4.62 -6.15 -0.20
C LEU A 40 4.06 -6.76 1.09
N ALA A 41 2.99 -6.23 1.69
CA ALA A 41 2.51 -6.70 3.00
C ALA A 41 2.24 -8.22 3.02
N GLY A 42 1.58 -8.73 1.99
CA GLY A 42 1.29 -10.16 1.85
C GLY A 42 2.53 -11.06 1.86
N MET A 43 3.65 -10.59 1.29
CA MET A 43 4.90 -11.34 1.25
C MET A 43 5.74 -11.18 2.51
N ILE A 44 5.65 -10.01 3.17
CA ILE A 44 6.49 -9.67 4.32
C ILE A 44 5.89 -10.19 5.62
N SER A 45 4.62 -9.89 5.89
CA SER A 45 3.94 -10.25 7.13
C SER A 45 2.99 -11.43 6.99
N GLY A 46 2.76 -11.90 5.75
CA GLY A 46 1.72 -12.90 5.46
C GLY A 46 0.30 -12.33 5.49
N GLN A 47 0.16 -11.01 5.63
CA GLN A 47 -1.13 -10.34 5.74
C GLN A 47 -1.61 -9.85 4.38
N GLU A 48 -2.59 -10.57 3.82
CA GLU A 48 -3.33 -10.13 2.64
C GLU A 48 -4.52 -9.25 3.03
N ASN A 49 -5.33 -8.84 2.05
CA ASN A 49 -6.55 -8.05 2.25
C ASN A 49 -6.36 -6.85 3.20
N ILE A 50 -5.20 -6.18 3.08
CA ILE A 50 -4.77 -5.12 3.99
C ILE A 50 -5.79 -3.97 4.06
N GLY A 51 -6.53 -3.69 2.98
CA GLY A 51 -7.55 -2.64 2.97
C GLY A 51 -8.66 -2.86 4.01
N ALA A 52 -9.18 -4.09 4.11
CA ALA A 52 -10.18 -4.43 5.11
C ALA A 52 -9.61 -4.32 6.53
N LEU A 53 -8.40 -4.83 6.73
CA LEU A 53 -7.69 -4.76 8.02
C LEU A 53 -7.52 -3.30 8.47
N MET A 54 -7.11 -2.42 7.57
CA MET A 54 -6.92 -1.00 7.90
C MET A 54 -8.23 -0.30 8.29
N SER A 55 -9.36 -0.71 7.70
CA SER A 55 -10.68 -0.15 8.03
C SER A 55 -11.14 -0.59 9.43
N ASP A 56 -10.85 -1.84 9.80
CA ASP A 56 -11.10 -2.39 11.13
C ASP A 56 -10.25 -1.67 12.19
N TYR A 57 -8.93 -1.59 11.99
CA TYR A 57 -8.03 -0.89 12.93
C TYR A 57 -8.30 0.61 13.05
N ALA A 58 -8.80 1.25 12.00
CA ALA A 58 -9.20 2.66 12.04
C ALA A 58 -10.55 2.89 12.76
N GLY A 59 -11.26 1.83 13.13
CA GLY A 59 -12.56 1.91 13.80
C GLY A 59 -13.68 2.41 12.89
N ILE A 60 -13.53 2.28 11.58
CA ILE A 60 -14.51 2.74 10.58
C ILE A 60 -15.16 1.58 9.82
N ALA A 61 -14.86 0.34 10.20
CA ALA A 61 -15.48 -0.85 9.58
C ALA A 61 -17.02 -0.84 9.71
N ASP A 62 -17.55 -0.30 10.81
CA ASP A 62 -19.01 -0.19 11.05
C ASP A 62 -19.69 0.90 10.20
N GLU A 63 -18.93 1.70 9.46
CA GLU A 63 -19.46 2.75 8.57
C GLU A 63 -19.74 2.25 7.14
N ASP A 64 -19.52 0.96 6.87
CA ASP A 64 -19.74 0.30 5.56
C ASP A 64 -19.03 0.99 4.37
N VAL A 65 -17.93 1.71 4.64
CA VAL A 65 -17.12 2.37 3.59
C VAL A 65 -16.26 1.33 2.87
N PRO A 66 -16.40 1.14 1.54
CA PRO A 66 -15.60 0.17 0.81
C PRO A 66 -14.12 0.59 0.76
N THR A 67 -13.24 -0.32 1.18
CA THR A 67 -11.79 -0.11 1.14
C THR A 67 -11.10 -1.07 0.20
N LEU A 68 -10.40 -0.54 -0.79
CA LEU A 68 -9.74 -1.31 -1.83
C LEU A 68 -8.22 -1.22 -1.69
N ARG A 69 -7.54 -2.37 -1.73
CA ARG A 69 -6.09 -2.42 -1.94
C ARG A 69 -5.79 -2.17 -3.42
N VAL A 70 -4.89 -1.25 -3.70
CA VAL A 70 -4.33 -1.01 -5.03
C VAL A 70 -2.85 -1.42 -5.04
N GLU A 71 -2.50 -2.29 -5.97
CA GLU A 71 -1.16 -2.85 -6.15
C GLU A 71 -0.67 -2.47 -7.55
N ALA A 72 0.50 -1.81 -7.61
CA ALA A 72 1.22 -1.47 -8.83
C ALA A 72 2.72 -1.31 -8.53
N SER A 73 3.29 -2.24 -7.77
CA SER A 73 4.67 -2.18 -7.28
C SER A 73 4.98 -0.85 -6.57
N THR A 74 6.12 -0.22 -6.86
CA THR A 74 6.53 1.08 -6.33
C THR A 74 5.60 2.22 -6.74
N ALA A 75 4.69 2.01 -7.69
CA ALA A 75 3.68 2.97 -8.12
C ALA A 75 2.33 2.78 -7.42
N SER A 76 2.19 1.84 -6.47
CA SER A 76 0.91 1.52 -5.80
C SER A 76 0.19 2.75 -5.24
N GLY A 77 0.92 3.69 -4.62
CA GLY A 77 0.32 4.94 -4.12
C GLY A 77 -0.22 5.84 -5.24
N ALA A 78 0.52 6.00 -6.34
CA ALA A 78 0.07 6.77 -7.49
C ALA A 78 -1.11 6.09 -8.20
N ALA A 79 -1.10 4.76 -8.29
CA ALA A 79 -2.22 3.98 -8.80
C ALA A 79 -3.47 4.16 -7.93
N ALA A 80 -3.33 4.22 -6.60
CA ALA A 80 -4.44 4.51 -5.70
C ALA A 80 -5.03 5.91 -5.93
N VAL A 81 -4.18 6.92 -6.13
CA VAL A 81 -4.62 8.28 -6.52
C VAL A 81 -5.35 8.26 -7.86
N LEU A 82 -4.86 7.51 -8.84
CA LEU A 82 -5.52 7.37 -10.14
C LEU A 82 -6.91 6.73 -9.99
N GLN A 83 -7.05 5.69 -9.16
CA GLN A 83 -8.36 5.06 -8.90
C GLN A 83 -9.34 6.04 -8.25
N ALA A 84 -8.91 6.79 -7.24
CA ALA A 84 -9.71 7.83 -6.61
C ALA A 84 -10.12 8.94 -7.58
N TYR A 85 -9.21 9.39 -8.44
CA TYR A 85 -9.53 10.35 -9.49
C TYR A 85 -10.59 9.80 -10.45
N LEU A 86 -10.46 8.55 -10.86
CA LEU A 86 -11.41 7.91 -11.77
C LEU A 86 -12.79 7.76 -11.14
N SER A 87 -12.88 7.39 -9.86
CA SER A 87 -14.15 7.23 -9.14
C SER A 87 -14.88 8.55 -8.92
N ILE A 88 -14.14 9.63 -8.62
CA ILE A 88 -14.72 10.98 -8.54
C ILE A 88 -15.18 11.43 -9.93
N ARG A 89 -14.32 11.28 -10.94
CA ARG A 89 -14.61 11.75 -12.29
C ARG A 89 -15.80 11.01 -12.94
N SER A 90 -16.00 9.74 -12.60
CA SER A 90 -17.17 8.98 -13.09
C SER A 90 -18.47 9.38 -12.41
N GLY A 91 -18.41 10.16 -11.32
CA GLY A 91 -19.57 10.48 -10.48
C GLY A 91 -20.00 9.31 -9.59
N GLU A 92 -19.14 8.31 -9.39
CA GLU A 92 -19.43 7.18 -8.49
C GLU A 92 -19.39 7.63 -7.03
N TYR A 93 -18.39 8.44 -6.68
CA TYR A 93 -18.21 8.99 -5.33
C TYR A 93 -17.88 10.48 -5.38
N ASP A 94 -18.50 11.28 -4.51
CA ASP A 94 -18.18 12.70 -4.38
C ASP A 94 -16.94 12.96 -3.52
N LEU A 95 -16.65 12.05 -2.59
CA LEU A 95 -15.57 12.15 -1.62
C LEU A 95 -14.97 10.77 -1.36
N VAL A 96 -13.65 10.67 -1.47
CA VAL A 96 -12.90 9.43 -1.20
C VAL A 96 -11.60 9.75 -0.45
N MET A 97 -11.07 8.77 0.26
CA MET A 97 -9.75 8.84 0.89
C MET A 97 -8.73 8.04 0.08
N VAL A 98 -7.51 8.54 0.01
CA VAL A 98 -6.37 7.81 -0.55
C VAL A 98 -5.27 7.72 0.49
N GLY A 99 -4.77 6.51 0.71
CA GLY A 99 -3.67 6.24 1.61
C GLY A 99 -2.68 5.25 1.01
N GLY A 100 -1.54 5.09 1.67
CA GLY A 100 -0.56 4.07 1.29
C GLY A 100 0.40 3.82 2.44
N VAL A 101 0.73 2.55 2.65
CA VAL A 101 1.65 2.13 3.71
C VAL A 101 2.51 0.99 3.18
N GLU A 102 3.79 0.99 3.54
CA GLU A 102 4.67 -0.14 3.28
C GLU A 102 5.62 -0.28 4.47
N LYS A 103 5.67 -1.47 5.07
CA LYS A 103 6.51 -1.76 6.23
C LYS A 103 7.49 -2.88 5.88
N MET A 104 8.65 -2.50 5.38
CA MET A 104 9.67 -3.45 4.92
C MET A 104 10.61 -3.94 6.04
N THR A 105 10.52 -3.34 7.23
CA THR A 105 11.48 -3.56 8.33
C THR A 105 11.22 -4.83 9.14
N GLU A 106 10.31 -5.71 8.74
CA GLU A 106 10.08 -6.98 9.45
C GLU A 106 11.08 -8.06 9.05
N LEU A 107 11.61 -7.96 7.82
CA LEU A 107 12.54 -8.90 7.25
C LEU A 107 13.86 -8.21 6.92
N TYR A 108 14.95 -8.98 6.91
CA TYR A 108 16.29 -8.47 6.74
C TYR A 108 17.13 -9.40 5.86
N GLY A 109 18.24 -8.85 5.35
CA GLY A 109 19.24 -9.61 4.59
C GLY A 109 18.68 -10.19 3.30
N THR A 110 19.09 -11.41 2.98
CA THR A 110 18.76 -12.09 1.72
C THR A 110 17.27 -12.30 1.51
N LYS A 111 16.49 -12.51 2.59
CA LYS A 111 15.02 -12.65 2.50
C LYS A 111 14.35 -11.38 2.00
N MET A 112 14.75 -10.22 2.54
CA MET A 112 14.20 -8.94 2.09
C MET A 112 14.61 -8.63 0.65
N ILE A 113 15.85 -8.98 0.26
CA ILE A 113 16.30 -8.84 -1.12
C ILE A 113 15.42 -9.70 -2.05
N ASP A 114 15.21 -10.98 -1.72
CA ASP A 114 14.38 -11.89 -2.52
C ASP A 114 12.93 -11.39 -2.67
N ILE A 115 12.30 -10.95 -1.57
CA ILE A 115 10.94 -10.38 -1.60
C ILE A 115 10.91 -9.09 -2.40
N SER A 116 11.89 -8.20 -2.24
CA SER A 116 11.94 -6.97 -3.02
C SER A 116 12.15 -7.23 -4.51
N SER A 117 12.87 -8.30 -4.87
CA SER A 117 13.06 -8.74 -6.25
C SER A 117 11.80 -9.35 -6.87
N SER A 118 10.74 -9.60 -6.10
CA SER A 118 9.45 -10.05 -6.65
C SER A 118 8.78 -9.01 -7.56
N ILE A 119 9.21 -7.74 -7.50
CA ILE A 119 8.74 -6.69 -8.40
C ILE A 119 9.34 -6.78 -9.81
N LEU A 120 10.37 -7.62 -9.98
CA LEU A 120 11.04 -7.88 -11.25
C LEU A 120 10.46 -9.13 -11.91
N ASP A 121 10.85 -9.39 -13.16
CA ASP A 121 10.58 -10.69 -13.77
C ASP A 121 11.31 -11.79 -12.99
N ARG A 122 10.54 -12.69 -12.38
CA ARG A 122 11.07 -13.74 -11.51
C ARG A 122 12.02 -14.67 -12.26
N GLU A 123 11.68 -15.04 -13.48
CA GLU A 123 12.37 -16.08 -14.25
C GLU A 123 13.56 -15.53 -15.03
N TRP A 124 13.47 -14.29 -15.50
CA TRP A 124 14.46 -13.71 -16.41
C TRP A 124 15.35 -12.64 -15.78
N GLU A 125 14.96 -12.07 -14.64
CA GLU A 125 15.75 -11.04 -13.96
C GLU A 125 16.16 -11.52 -12.57
N ALA A 126 15.19 -11.80 -11.69
CA ALA A 126 15.47 -12.15 -10.30
C ALA A 126 16.22 -13.48 -10.16
N PHE A 127 15.85 -14.52 -10.93
CA PHE A 127 16.50 -15.83 -10.91
C PHE A 127 18.01 -15.75 -11.18
N PHE A 128 18.42 -14.86 -12.07
CA PHE A 128 19.83 -14.63 -12.43
C PHE A 128 20.55 -13.65 -11.50
N GLY A 129 19.94 -13.29 -10.35
CA GLY A 129 20.52 -12.39 -9.36
C GLY A 129 20.18 -10.92 -9.56
N GLY A 130 19.22 -10.60 -10.43
CA GLY A 130 18.68 -9.24 -10.56
C GLY A 130 18.05 -8.76 -9.26
N THR A 131 18.38 -7.52 -8.87
CA THR A 131 17.74 -6.83 -7.75
C THR A 131 17.20 -5.49 -8.21
N PRO A 132 16.16 -4.93 -7.55
CA PRO A 132 15.64 -3.61 -7.91
C PRO A 132 16.72 -2.54 -7.99
N ALA A 133 17.68 -2.57 -7.06
CA ALA A 133 18.83 -1.67 -7.05
C ALA A 133 19.74 -1.88 -8.27
N ALA A 134 20.03 -3.13 -8.64
CA ALA A 134 20.83 -3.44 -9.83
C ALA A 134 20.13 -2.98 -11.12
N MET A 135 18.82 -3.21 -11.24
CA MET A 135 18.04 -2.82 -12.43
C MET A 135 17.93 -1.29 -12.55
N ALA A 136 17.75 -0.60 -11.43
CA ALA A 136 17.81 0.86 -11.38
C ALA A 136 19.20 1.38 -11.81
N ALA A 137 20.28 0.75 -11.35
CA ALA A 137 21.65 1.12 -11.71
C ALA A 137 21.95 0.89 -13.20
N LEU A 138 21.51 -0.23 -13.78
CA LEU A 138 21.63 -0.51 -15.21
C LEU A 138 20.85 0.52 -16.05
N SER A 139 19.64 0.87 -15.62
CA SER A 139 18.82 1.90 -16.25
C SER A 139 19.50 3.27 -16.22
N ALA A 140 20.05 3.66 -15.06
CA ALA A 140 20.79 4.91 -14.92
C ALA A 140 22.05 4.94 -15.79
N ARG A 141 22.84 3.85 -15.81
CA ARG A 141 24.03 3.72 -16.67
C ARG A 141 23.71 3.85 -18.16
N LYS A 142 22.56 3.33 -18.61
CA LYS A 142 22.15 3.44 -20.02
C LYS A 142 21.70 4.85 -20.39
N TYR A 143 21.16 5.60 -19.44
CA TYR A 143 20.69 6.97 -19.65
C TYR A 143 21.85 7.98 -19.73
N MET A 144 22.90 7.76 -18.93
CA MET A 144 24.12 8.59 -18.91
C MET A 144 24.99 8.35 -20.14
#